data_AF-A0A838VWN2-F1
#
_entry.id   AF-A0A838VWN2-F1
#
_cell.length_a   1.000
_cell.length_b   1.000
_cell.length_c   1.000
_cell.angle_alpha   90.00
_cell.angle_beta   90.00
_cell.angle_gamma   90.00
#
_symmetry.space_group_name_H-M   'P 1'
#
loop_
_entity.id
_entity.type
_entity.pdbx_description
1 polymer ?
#
loop_
_entity_poly.entity_id
_entity_poly.type
_entity_poly.pdbx_seq_one_letter_code
_entity_poly.pdbx_strand_id
1 'polypeptide(L)'
;MSESSKFKYGMVKEKTVDGFINDIMEDNIDFDYSTSYQSDNAEVYNFINELHLKIIRYLKEEKTPENNAYFEIQDQIFSDYLKLKIYGIIYRKHTDSD
;
A
#
# COMPACT_ATOMS: atom_id res chain seq x y z
N MET A 1 14.77 8.53 -18.80
CA MET A 1 15.25 7.80 -17.60
C MET A 1 15.98 6.54 -18.06
N SER A 2 17.14 6.22 -17.49
CA SER A 2 17.88 4.99 -17.83
C SER A 2 17.18 3.74 -17.30
N GLU A 3 17.40 2.59 -17.92
CA GLU A 3 16.85 1.30 -17.46
C GLU A 3 17.29 0.96 -16.03
N SER A 4 18.53 1.32 -15.67
CA SER A 4 19.03 1.19 -14.30
C SER A 4 18.21 1.98 -13.28
N SER A 5 17.73 3.17 -13.64
CA SER A 5 16.85 3.96 -12.77
C SER A 5 15.47 3.30 -12.65
N LYS A 6 14.87 2.84 -13.76
CA LYS A 6 13.56 2.16 -13.73
C LYS A 6 13.59 0.90 -12.86
N PHE A 7 14.64 0.10 -12.99
CA PHE A 7 14.84 -1.11 -12.18
C PHE A 7 14.98 -0.79 -10.68
N LYS A 8 15.78 0.23 -10.32
CA LYS A 8 15.91 0.69 -8.93
C LYS A 8 14.58 1.19 -8.36
N TYR A 9 13.79 1.93 -9.15
CA TYR A 9 12.46 2.38 -8.73
C TYR A 9 11.49 1.21 -8.52
N GLY A 10 11.52 0.19 -9.37
CA GLY A 10 10.75 -1.04 -9.21
C GLY A 10 11.06 -1.75 -7.89
N MET A 11 12.34 -1.93 -7.57
CA MET A 11 12.75 -2.55 -6.29
C MET A 11 12.33 -1.73 -5.05
N VAL A 12 12.40 -0.41 -5.11
CA VAL A 12 11.95 0.46 -4.00
C VAL A 12 10.45 0.34 -3.81
N LYS A 13 9.68 0.28 -4.91
CA LYS A 13 8.24 0.10 -4.89
C LYS A 13 7.85 -1.23 -4.24
N GLU A 14 8.50 -2.31 -4.64
CA GLU A 14 8.30 -3.64 -4.06
C GLU A 14 8.50 -3.64 -2.55
N LYS A 15 9.66 -3.16 -2.09
CA LYS A 15 9.96 -3.07 -0.65
C LYS A 15 8.95 -2.23 0.11
N THR A 16 8.45 -1.18 -0.51
CA THR A 16 7.43 -0.30 0.11
C THR A 16 6.09 -1.01 0.23
N VAL A 17 5.66 -1.72 -0.83
CA VAL A 17 4.41 -2.49 -0.84
C VAL A 17 4.48 -3.66 0.14
N ASP A 18 5.55 -4.46 0.10
CA ASP A 18 5.75 -5.57 1.04
C ASP A 18 5.80 -5.07 2.50
N GLY A 19 6.51 -3.96 2.75
CA GLY A 19 6.56 -3.34 4.08
C GLY A 19 5.19 -2.85 4.56
N PHE A 20 4.40 -2.22 3.70
CA PHE A 20 3.04 -1.79 4.02
C PHE A 20 2.11 -2.97 4.33
N ILE A 21 2.19 -4.05 3.55
CA ILE A 21 1.40 -5.26 3.80
C ILE A 21 1.81 -5.90 5.14
N ASN A 22 3.10 -5.98 5.44
CA ASN A 22 3.58 -6.48 6.73
C ASN A 22 3.08 -5.61 7.89
N ASP A 23 3.14 -4.28 7.75
CA ASP A 23 2.62 -3.35 8.76
C ASP A 23 1.11 -3.59 9.03
N ILE A 24 0.32 -3.95 8.01
CA ILE A 24 -1.10 -4.35 8.16
C ILE A 24 -1.21 -5.71 8.86
N MET A 25 -0.46 -6.71 8.43
CA MET A 25 -0.55 -8.08 8.95
C MET A 25 -0.11 -8.20 10.41
N GLU A 26 0.88 -7.40 10.82
CA GLU A 26 1.40 -7.33 12.18
C GLU A 26 0.61 -6.34 13.06
N ASP A 27 -0.44 -5.71 12.53
CA ASP A 27 -1.24 -4.72 13.24
C ASP A 27 -0.39 -3.54 13.76
N ASN A 28 0.64 -3.14 13.00
CA ASN A 28 1.58 -2.04 13.33
C ASN A 28 1.12 -0.68 12.78
N ILE A 29 -0.01 -0.62 12.08
CA ILE A 29 -0.55 0.58 11.46
C ILE A 29 -1.96 0.85 12.00
N ASP A 30 -2.22 2.11 12.34
CA ASP A 30 -3.56 2.58 12.68
C ASP A 30 -4.20 3.28 11.49
N PHE A 31 -5.51 3.11 11.37
CA PHE A 31 -6.35 3.81 10.41
C PHE A 31 -7.21 4.83 11.16
N ASP A 32 -6.89 6.12 11.03
CA ASP A 32 -7.71 7.22 11.53
C ASP A 32 -8.46 7.87 10.39
N TYR A 33 -9.76 7.64 10.37
CA TYR A 33 -10.66 8.19 9.36
C TYR A 33 -11.21 9.57 9.73
N SER A 34 -10.96 10.04 10.96
CA SER A 34 -11.41 11.37 11.43
C SER A 34 -10.55 12.51 10.86
N THR A 35 -9.34 12.20 10.42
CA THR A 35 -8.37 13.13 9.83
C THR A 35 -8.45 13.21 8.32
N SER A 36 -9.29 12.38 7.70
CA SER A 36 -9.55 12.37 6.26
C SER A 36 -9.95 13.76 5.77
N TYR A 37 -9.14 14.36 4.89
CA TYR A 37 -9.51 15.56 4.15
C TYR A 37 -10.62 15.31 3.09
N GLN A 38 -11.05 14.05 2.90
CA GLN A 38 -12.21 13.73 2.07
C GLN A 38 -13.51 13.86 2.87
N SER A 39 -14.51 14.45 2.22
CA SER A 39 -15.80 14.84 2.81
C SER A 39 -16.82 13.71 3.00
N ASP A 40 -16.55 12.49 2.52
CA ASP A 40 -17.50 11.38 2.56
C ASP A 40 -16.87 10.08 3.08
N ASN A 41 -17.33 9.63 4.25
CA ASN A 41 -16.91 8.38 4.86
C ASN A 41 -17.22 7.14 3.99
N ALA A 42 -18.24 7.20 3.12
CA ALA A 42 -18.59 6.08 2.25
C ALA A 42 -17.50 5.77 1.20
N GLU A 43 -16.84 6.80 0.67
CA GLU A 43 -15.73 6.63 -0.27
C GLU A 43 -14.53 5.95 0.40
N VAL A 44 -14.25 6.33 1.64
CA VAL A 44 -13.14 5.78 2.43
C VAL A 44 -13.37 4.29 2.74
N TYR A 45 -14.59 3.90 3.12
CA TYR A 45 -14.94 2.50 3.34
C TYR A 45 -14.83 1.65 2.06
N ASN A 46 -15.33 2.16 0.93
CA ASN A 46 -15.23 1.47 -0.35
C ASN A 46 -13.77 1.28 -0.77
N PHE A 47 -12.94 2.31 -0.57
CA PHE A 47 -11.51 2.25 -0.86
C PHE A 47 -10.79 1.13 -0.08
N ILE A 48 -11.09 0.96 1.22
CA ILE A 48 -10.47 -0.13 2.02
C ILE A 48 -10.92 -1.51 1.54
N ASN A 49 -12.21 -1.66 1.22
CA ASN A 49 -12.75 -2.90 0.62
C ASN A 49 -12.20 -3.18 -0.79
N GLU A 50 -11.61 -2.20 -1.47
CA GLU A 50 -10.87 -2.49 -2.70
C GLU A 50 -9.42 -2.86 -2.39
N LEU A 51 -8.79 -2.16 -1.45
CA LEU A 51 -7.40 -2.37 -1.07
C LEU A 51 -7.16 -3.80 -0.56
N HIS A 52 -8.05 -4.35 0.29
CA HIS A 52 -7.86 -5.71 0.81
C HIS A 52 -7.89 -6.78 -0.30
N LEU A 53 -8.69 -6.60 -1.35
CA LEU A 53 -8.78 -7.50 -2.50
C LEU A 53 -7.51 -7.41 -3.35
N LYS A 54 -6.99 -6.19 -3.52
CA LYS A 54 -5.73 -5.96 -4.22
C LYS A 54 -4.56 -6.63 -3.50
N ILE A 55 -4.48 -6.51 -2.17
CA ILE A 55 -3.45 -7.17 -1.35
C ILE A 55 -3.55 -8.70 -1.50
N ILE A 56 -4.73 -9.29 -1.36
CA ILE A 56 -4.93 -10.73 -1.54
C ILE A 56 -4.50 -11.19 -2.93
N ARG A 57 -4.82 -10.40 -3.98
CA ARG A 57 -4.39 -10.69 -5.35
C ARG A 57 -2.87 -10.61 -5.47
N TYR A 58 -2.25 -9.54 -5.01
CA TYR A 58 -0.79 -9.34 -5.04
C TYR A 58 -0.04 -10.51 -4.38
N LEU A 59 -0.53 -11.02 -3.24
CA LEU A 59 0.07 -12.15 -2.55
C LEU A 59 -0.06 -13.50 -3.29
N LYS A 60 -0.97 -13.60 -4.27
CA LYS A 60 -1.17 -14.80 -5.10
C LYS A 60 -0.41 -14.76 -6.42
N GLU A 61 -0.05 -13.57 -6.90
CA GLU A 61 0.66 -13.41 -8.17
C GLU A 61 2.11 -13.90 -8.04
N GLU A 62 2.61 -14.55 -9.11
CA GLU A 62 3.99 -14.98 -9.15
C GLU A 62 4.94 -13.77 -9.28
N LYS A 63 5.93 -13.66 -8.40
CA LYS A 63 6.88 -12.54 -8.36
C LYS A 63 8.02 -12.72 -9.37
N THR A 64 7.70 -12.71 -10.66
CA THR A 64 8.68 -12.83 -11.76
C THR A 64 8.75 -11.54 -12.61
N PRO A 65 9.92 -11.21 -13.20
CA PRO A 65 10.07 -10.04 -14.07
C PRO A 65 9.14 -10.02 -15.29
N GLU A 66 8.63 -11.17 -15.71
CA GLU A 66 7.75 -11.33 -16.86
C GLU A 66 6.25 -11.20 -16.48
N ASN A 67 5.92 -11.26 -15.19
CA ASN A 67 4.54 -11.18 -14.73
C ASN A 67 4.05 -9.73 -14.66
N ASN A 68 3.50 -9.24 -15.77
CA ASN A 68 2.92 -7.90 -15.83
C ASN A 68 1.75 -7.70 -14.83
N ALA A 69 1.00 -8.75 -14.50
CA ALA A 69 -0.11 -8.64 -13.54
C ALA A 69 0.41 -8.35 -12.12
N TYR A 70 1.56 -8.93 -11.75
CA TYR A 70 2.26 -8.63 -10.50
C TYR A 70 2.66 -7.15 -10.40
N PHE A 71 3.24 -6.59 -11.47
CA PHE A 71 3.64 -5.18 -11.48
C PHE A 71 2.44 -4.24 -11.50
N GLU A 72 1.38 -4.58 -12.23
CA GLU A 72 0.15 -3.78 -12.27
C GLU A 72 -0.52 -3.71 -10.89
N ILE A 73 -0.65 -4.84 -10.19
CA ILE A 73 -1.27 -4.86 -8.87
C ILE A 73 -0.36 -4.24 -7.80
N GLN A 74 0.97 -4.37 -7.93
CA GLN A 74 1.95 -3.65 -7.12
C GLN A 74 1.78 -2.12 -7.26
N ASP A 75 1.60 -1.63 -8.48
CA ASP A 75 1.41 -0.20 -8.77
C ASP A 75 0.13 0.34 -8.17
N GLN A 76 -0.95 -0.44 -8.23
CA GLN A 76 -2.22 -0.09 -7.61
C GLN A 76 -2.11 0.01 -6.09
N ILE A 77 -1.50 -0.99 -5.43
CA ILE A 77 -1.31 -0.97 -3.97
C ILE A 77 -0.38 0.19 -3.55
N PHE A 78 0.70 0.44 -4.30
CA PHE A 78 1.60 1.55 -4.01
C PHE A 78 0.88 2.90 -4.11
N SER A 79 0.05 3.09 -5.13
CA SER A 79 -0.78 4.29 -5.30
C SER A 79 -1.76 4.47 -4.13
N ASP A 80 -2.42 3.40 -3.72
CA ASP A 80 -3.37 3.39 -2.61
C ASP A 80 -2.68 3.71 -1.28
N TYR A 81 -1.51 3.12 -1.01
CA TYR A 81 -0.67 3.44 0.15
C TYR A 81 -0.30 4.93 0.18
N LEU A 82 0.14 5.50 -0.94
CA LEU A 82 0.47 6.92 -1.01
C LEU A 82 -0.73 7.82 -0.73
N LYS A 83 -1.92 7.49 -1.27
CA LYS A 83 -3.15 8.24 -0.99
C LYS A 83 -3.50 8.23 0.49
N LEU A 84 -3.52 7.06 1.11
CA LEU A 84 -3.78 6.91 2.56
C LEU A 84 -2.83 7.75 3.39
N LYS A 85 -1.54 7.75 3.04
CA LYS A 85 -0.52 8.53 3.72
C LYS A 85 -0.67 10.04 3.52
N ILE A 86 -0.95 10.48 2.30
CA ILE A 86 -1.15 11.91 1.96
C ILE A 86 -2.41 12.45 2.65
N TYR A 87 -3.46 11.64 2.74
CA TYR A 87 -4.71 12.01 3.41
C TYR A 87 -4.64 11.89 4.94
N GLY A 88 -3.50 11.46 5.49
CA GLY A 88 -3.33 11.33 6.94
C GLY A 88 -4.18 10.23 7.56
N ILE A 89 -4.66 9.28 6.75
CA ILE A 89 -5.53 8.18 7.20
C ILE A 89 -4.71 7.11 7.93
N ILE A 90 -3.46 6.90 7.51
CA ILE A 90 -2.59 5.89 8.12
C ILE A 90 -1.39 6.48 8.83
N TYR A 91 -1.06 5.91 9.97
CA TYR A 91 0.17 6.17 10.72
C TYR A 91 0.63 4.90 11.40
N ARG A 92 1.94 4.80 11.65
CA ARG A 92 2.47 3.68 12.43
C ARG A 92 2.06 3.86 13.88
N LYS A 93 1.64 2.77 14.51
CA LYS A 93 1.44 2.72 15.95
C LYS A 93 2.77 3.09 16.61
N HIS A 94 2.74 4.04 17.54
CA HIS A 94 3.86 4.19 18.45
C HIS A 94 3.89 2.91 19.28
N THR A 95 4.93 2.09 19.12
CA THR A 95 5.27 1.18 20.20
C THR A 95 5.70 2.07 21.35
N ASP A 96 4.82 2.24 22.34
CA ASP A 96 5.22 2.77 23.63
C ASP A 96 6.41 1.91 24.07
N SER A 97 7.61 2.48 23.97
CA SER A 97 8.81 1.87 24.48
C SER A 97 8.74 1.97 26.00
N ASP A 98 8.33 0.87 26.63
CA ASP A 98 8.53 0.64 28.07
C ASP A 98 10.02 0.77 28.46
#